data_AF-A0A7W8WN64-F1
#
_entry.id   AF-A0A7W8WN64-F1
#
_cell.length_a   1.000
_cell.length_b   1.000
_cell.length_c   1.000
_cell.angle_alpha   90.00
_cell.angle_beta   90.00
_cell.angle_gamma   90.00
#
_symmetry.space_group_name_H-M   'P 1'
#
loop_
_entity.id
_entity.type
_entity.pdbx_description
1 polymer ?
#
loop_
_entity_poly.entity_id
_entity_poly.type
_entity_poly.pdbx_seq_one_letter_code
_entity_poly.pdbx_strand_id
1 'polypeptide(L)' 'MIVVSGQPGDAGKWQILRRNIVQDYEKVFHETPGRITAYGLLTDTDNTGSTTRAWYGDVQFRAGP' A
#
# COMPACT_ATOMS: atom_id res chain seq x y z
N MET A 1 -4.10 2.34 9.40
CA MET A 1 -2.99 1.80 8.58
C MET A 1 -3.31 0.36 8.24
N ILE A 2 -3.19 -0.05 6.98
CA ILE A 2 -3.43 -1.44 6.56
C ILE A 2 -2.10 -1.99 6.04
N VAL A 3 -1.65 -3.11 6.61
CA VAL A 3 -0.43 -3.80 6.15
C VAL A 3 -0.83 -4.88 5.15
N VAL A 4 -0.28 -4.83 3.94
CA VAL A 4 -0.65 -5.72 2.83
C VAL A 4 0.45 -6.71 2.42
N SER A 5 1.68 -6.50 2.88
CA SER A 5 2.86 -7.35 2.64
C SER A 5 3.92 -7.11 3.73
N GLY A 6 4.94 -7.97 3.83
CA GLY A 6 6.02 -7.81 4.82
C GLY A 6 6.29 -9.07 5.66
N GLN A 7 6.18 -10.25 5.06
CA GLN A 7 6.55 -11.51 5.70
C GLN A 7 8.07 -11.59 5.90
N PRO A 8 8.56 -12.41 6.86
CA PRO A 8 9.98 -12.67 7.01
C PRO A 8 10.62 -13.11 5.68
N GLY A 9 11.63 -12.37 5.24
CA GLY A 9 12.35 -12.64 3.99
C GLY A 9 11.79 -11.96 2.73
N ASP A 10 10.79 -11.08 2.85
CA ASP A 10 10.32 -10.25 1.72
C ASP A 10 11.30 -9.12 1.37
N ALA A 11 12.11 -8.69 2.34
CA ALA A 11 13.05 -7.59 2.17
C ALA A 11 14.05 -7.84 1.03
N GLY A 12 14.30 -6.81 0.22
CA GLY A 12 15.22 -6.88 -0.93
C GLY A 12 14.67 -7.62 -2.15
N LYS A 13 13.41 -8.09 -2.11
CA LYS A 13 12.75 -8.75 -3.24
C LYS A 13 11.71 -7.82 -3.87
N TRP A 14 11.55 -7.92 -5.19
CA TRP A 14 10.47 -7.25 -5.89
C TRP A 14 9.13 -7.87 -5.50
N GLN A 15 8.17 -7.04 -5.10
CA GLN A 15 6.83 -7.47 -4.69
C GLN A 15 5.80 -6.91 -5.67
N ILE A 16 4.83 -7.74 -6.06
CA ILE A 16 3.70 -7.33 -6.91
C ILE A 16 2.42 -7.43 -6.09
N LEU A 17 1.70 -6.32 -5.96
CA LEU A 17 0.50 -6.23 -5.13
C LEU A 17 -0.69 -5.76 -5.97
N ARG A 18 -1.84 -6.39 -5.75
CA ARG A 18 -3.14 -5.95 -6.29
C ARG A 18 -4.17 -6.05 -5.16
N ARG A 19 -4.89 -4.96 -4.92
CA ARG A 19 -5.85 -4.84 -3.81
C ARG A 19 -7.11 -4.13 -4.28
N ASN A 20 -8.21 -4.39 -3.58
CA ASN A 20 -9.42 -3.58 -3.67
C ASN A 20 -9.43 -2.63 -2.48
N ILE A 21 -9.20 -1.34 -2.75
CA ILE A 21 -9.10 -0.32 -1.70
C ILE A 21 -10.41 -0.19 -0.92
N VAL A 22 -11.56 -0.32 -1.58
CA VAL A 22 -12.88 -0.22 -0.93
C VAL A 22 -13.07 -1.37 0.05
N GLN A 23 -12.84 -2.60 -0.39
CA GLN A 23 -12.95 -3.78 0.48
C GLN A 23 -11.97 -3.74 1.65
N ASP A 24 -10.74 -3.28 1.42
CA ASP A 24 -9.74 -3.14 2.48
C ASP A 24 -10.15 -2.08 3.50
N TYR A 25 -10.67 -0.94 3.03
CA TYR A 25 -11.14 0.14 3.89
C TYR A 25 -12.34 -0.31 4.73
N GLU A 26 -13.36 -0.90 4.11
CA GLU A 26 -14.56 -1.38 4.80
C GLU A 26 -14.23 -2.46 5.84
N LYS A 27 -13.30 -3.36 5.52
CA LYS A 27 -12.88 -4.42 6.45
C LYS A 27 -12.22 -3.87 7.72
N VAL A 28 -11.46 -2.78 7.62
CA VAL A 28 -10.64 -2.25 8.72
C VAL A 28 -11.34 -1.14 9.48
N PHE A 29 -12.10 -0.30 8.78
CA PHE A 29 -12.74 0.89 9.35
C PHE A 29 -14.25 0.73 9.54
N HIS A 30 -14.84 -0.37 9.05
CA HIS A 30 -16.26 -0.70 9.21
C HIS A 30 -17.24 0.34 8.65
N GLU A 31 -16.78 1.13 7.66
CA GLU A 31 -17.58 2.11 6.93
C GLU A 31 -17.12 2.17 5.47
N THR A 32 -17.96 2.68 4.57
CA THR A 32 -17.59 2.86 3.16
C THR A 32 -16.70 4.10 2.99
N PRO A 33 -15.59 4.02 2.22
CA PRO A 33 -14.76 5.19 1.97
C PRO A 33 -15.50 6.24 1.13
N GLY A 34 -15.17 7.51 1.35
CA GLY A 34 -15.55 8.58 0.44
C GLY A 34 -14.89 8.46 -0.94
N ARG A 35 -15.20 9.42 -1.83
CA ARG A 35 -14.58 9.47 -3.15
C ARG A 35 -13.06 9.64 -3.03
N ILE A 36 -12.31 8.70 -3.60
CA ILE A 36 -10.86 8.80 -3.73
C ILE A 36 -10.53 9.86 -4.80
N THR A 37 -9.82 10.90 -4.41
CA THR A 37 -9.43 12.02 -5.30
C THR A 37 -7.96 11.95 -5.73
N ALA A 38 -7.11 11.29 -4.96
CA ALA A 38 -5.69 11.11 -5.24
C ALA A 38 -5.13 9.91 -4.46
N TYR A 39 -3.96 9.44 -4.86
CA TYR A 39 -3.13 8.53 -4.07
C TYR A 39 -1.69 9.03 -4.04
N GLY A 40 -1.01 8.79 -2.93
CA GLY A 40 0.41 9.08 -2.73
C GLY A 40 1.19 7.79 -2.52
N LEU A 41 2.43 7.75 -3.00
CA LEU A 41 3.35 6.65 -2.77
C LEU A 41 4.63 7.20 -2.17
N LEU A 42 5.05 6.63 -1.06
CA LEU A 42 6.19 7.12 -0.30
C LEU A 42 6.94 5.96 0.36
N THR A 43 8.24 6.17 0.54
CA THR A 43 9.10 5.32 1.36
C THR A 43 9.25 6.04 2.68
N ASP A 44 8.70 5.46 3.74
CA ASP A 44 8.76 6.03 5.08
C ASP A 44 9.82 5.32 5.92
N THR A 45 10.59 6.08 6.67
CA THR A 45 11.63 5.57 7.59
C THR A 45 11.63 6.28 8.94
N ASP A 46 10.60 7.07 9.23
CA ASP A 46 10.51 7.82 10.48
C ASP A 46 10.48 6.89 11.71
N ASN A 47 9.75 5.78 11.61
CA ASN A 47 9.55 4.80 12.68
C ASN A 47 10.77 3.91 12.93
N THR A 48 11.68 3.80 11.96
CA THR A 48 12.90 2.98 12.09
C THR A 48 14.15 3.82 12.35
N GLY A 49 14.12 5.12 12.03
CA GLY A 49 15.29 6.00 12.07
C GLY A 49 16.40 5.58 11.09
N SER A 50 16.14 4.61 10.22
CA SER A 50 17.11 4.06 9.28
C SER A 50 17.06 4.80 7.94
N THR A 51 18.09 4.62 7.12
CA THR A 51 18.06 5.07 5.72
C THR A 51 17.73 3.87 4.83
N THR A 52 16.78 4.05 3.92
CA THR A 52 16.45 3.03 2.92
C THR A 52 16.26 3.64 1.54
N ARG A 53 16.31 2.79 0.53
CA ARG A 53 15.99 3.13 -0.86
C ARG A 53 15.02 2.09 -1.38
N ALA A 54 13.93 2.55 -1.98
CA ALA A 54 12.99 1.69 -2.69
C ALA A 54 12.94 2.11 -4.16
N TRP A 55 12.58 1.15 -5.00
CA TRP A 55 12.17 1.38 -6.38
C TRP A 55 10.69 1.04 -6.49
N TYR A 56 9.97 1.85 -7.25
CA TYR A 56 8.59 1.61 -7.58
C TYR A 56 8.49 1.22 -9.05
N GLY A 57 7.71 0.18 -9.33
CA GLY A 57 7.36 -0.19 -10.69
C GLY A 57 6.18 0.60 -11.19
N ASP A 58 5.58 0.12 -12.27
CA ASP A 58 4.35 0.67 -12.80
C ASP A 58 3.23 0.62 -11.75
N VAL A 59 2.71 1.80 -11.40
CA VAL A 59 1.59 1.94 -10.47
C VAL A 59 0.37 2.35 -11.27
N GLN A 60 -0.70 1.58 -11.12
CA GLN A 60 -1.94 1.83 -11.82
C GLN A 60 -3.11 1.77 -10.85
N PHE A 61 -3.90 2.84 -10.84
CA PHE A 61 -5.21 2.85 -10.22
C PHE A 61 -6.25 2.51 -11.28
N ARG A 62 -6.96 1.40 -11.08
CA ARG A 62 -7.96 0.90 -12.02
C ARG A 62 -9.33 0.94 -11.36
N ALA A 63 -10.36 1.25 -12.14
CA ALA A 63 -11.73 1.05 -11.69
C ALA A 63 -11.91 -0.42 -11.24
N GLY A 64 -12.69 -0.62 -10.19
CA GLY A 64 -13.12 -1.97 -9.80
C GLY A 64 -13.94 -2.62 -10.92
N PRO A 65 -14.02 -3.96 -10.95
CA PRO A 65 -15.00 -4.64 -11.79
C PRO A 65 -16.44 -4.18 -11.47
#